data_AF-A0A967L6A2-F1
#
_entry.id   AF-A0A967L6A2-F1
#
_cell.length_a   1.000
_cell.length_b   1.000
_cell.length_c   1.000
_cell.angle_alpha   90.00
_cell.angle_beta   90.00
_cell.angle_gamma   90.00
#
_symmetry.space_group_name_H-M   'P 1'
#
loop_
_entity.id
_entity.type
_entity.pdbx_description
1 polymer ?
#
loop_
_entity_poly.entity_id
_entity_poly.type
_entity_poly.pdbx_seq_one_letter_code
_entity_poly.pdbx_strand_id
1 'polypeptide(L)' 'ATHMNQVLELNTEEGWARVQPGVVQDQLNNYLAPHGYGFGPDTSTSNRATIG' A
#
# COMPACT_ATOMS: atom_id res chain seq x y z
N ALA A 1 -20.50 -6.72 -0.18
CA ALA A 1 -19.87 -5.50 -0.71
C ALA A 1 -18.37 -5.77 -0.82
N THR A 2 -17.87 -5.94 -2.04
CA THR A 2 -16.47 -6.31 -2.26
C THR A 2 -15.62 -5.06 -2.16
N HIS A 3 -14.98 -4.86 -1.00
CA HIS A 3 -14.00 -3.80 -0.84
C HIS A 3 -12.73 -4.24 -1.60
N MET A 4 -12.34 -3.50 -2.63
CA MET A 4 -11.14 -3.77 -3.43
C MET A 4 -9.88 -3.26 -2.72
N ASN A 5 -9.61 -3.75 -1.51
CA ASN A 5 -8.57 -3.21 -0.62
C ASN A 5 -7.49 -4.24 -0.26
N GLN A 6 -7.16 -5.14 -1.17
CA GLN A 6 -6.13 -6.15 -0.97
C GLN A 6 -4.83 -5.82 -1.72
N VAL A 7 -3.70 -6.16 -1.09
CA VAL A 7 -2.41 -6.26 -1.78
C VAL A 7 -2.40 -7.57 -2.57
N LEU A 8 -2.14 -7.49 -3.87
CA LEU A 8 -2.13 -8.64 -4.78
C LEU A 8 -0.74 -9.29 -4.85
N GLU A 9 0.30 -8.47 -4.85
CA GLU A 9 1.68 -8.92 -5.03
C GLU A 9 2.65 -7.94 -4.36
N LEU A 10 3.73 -8.47 -3.80
CA LEU A 10 4.82 -7.68 -3.23
C LEU A 10 6.15 -8.23 -3.75
N ASN A 11 6.92 -7.36 -4.38
CA ASN A 11 8.27 -7.65 -4.82
C ASN A 11 9.25 -6.76 -4.05
N THR A 12 9.86 -7.34 -3.01
CA THR A 12 10.88 -6.67 -2.19
C THR A 12 12.23 -6.56 -2.88
N GLU A 13 12.52 -7.44 -3.85
CA GLU A 13 13.78 -7.45 -4.59
C GLU A 13 13.89 -6.25 -5.55
N GLU A 14 12.80 -5.97 -6.27
CA GLU A 14 12.70 -4.86 -7.21
C GLU A 14 12.05 -3.60 -6.60
N GLY A 15 11.46 -3.70 -5.42
CA GLY A 15 10.92 -2.55 -4.67
C GLY A 15 9.55 -2.05 -5.14
N TRP A 16 8.65 -2.95 -5.54
CA TRP A 16 7.29 -2.59 -5.97
C TRP A 16 6.23 -3.52 -5.36
N ALA A 17 4.99 -3.02 -5.27
CA ALA A 17 3.85 -3.81 -4.82
C ALA A 17 2.65 -3.55 -5.75
N ARG A 18 1.92 -4.61 -6.12
CA ARG A 18 0.64 -4.49 -6.81
C ARG A 18 -0.48 -4.53 -5.79
N VAL A 19 -1.29 -3.50 -5.80
CA VAL A 19 -2.42 -3.34 -4.90
C VAL A 19 -3.69 -3.13 -5.70
N GLN A 20 -4.82 -3.46 -5.08
CA GLN A 20 -6.12 -3.07 -5.60
C GLN A 20 -6.36 -1.56 -5.40
N PRO A 21 -7.18 -0.91 -6.24
CA PRO A 21 -7.38 0.54 -6.21
C PRO A 21 -8.07 1.07 -4.95
N GLY A 22 -8.66 0.20 -4.12
CA GLY A 22 -9.23 0.58 -2.82
C GLY A 22 -8.25 0.43 -1.67
N VAL A 23 -6.99 0.04 -1.91
CA VAL A 23 -5.95 0.02 -0.87
C VAL A 23 -5.54 1.45 -0.55
N VAL A 24 -5.68 1.81 0.72
CA VAL A 24 -5.17 3.07 1.26
C VAL A 24 -3.70 2.91 1.68
N GLN A 25 -2.94 4.00 1.63
CA GLN A 25 -1.51 3.99 1.91
C GLN A 25 -1.18 3.40 3.30
N ASP A 26 -2.01 3.65 4.31
CA ASP A 26 -1.83 3.08 5.65
C ASP A 26 -1.92 1.54 5.66
N GLN A 27 -2.87 0.96 4.93
CA GLN A 27 -2.98 -0.49 4.79
C GLN A 27 -1.77 -1.08 4.07
N LEU A 28 -1.29 -0.40 3.02
CA LEU A 28 -0.08 -0.81 2.33
C LEU A 28 1.16 -0.70 3.23
N ASN A 29 1.31 0.39 3.97
CA ASN A 29 2.41 0.57 4.92
C ASN A 29 2.38 -0.47 6.04
N ASN A 30 1.21 -0.78 6.59
CA ASN A 30 1.06 -1.86 7.58
C ASN A 30 1.46 -3.23 7.01
N TYR A 31 1.16 -3.49 5.74
CA TYR A 31 1.57 -4.72 5.06
C TYR A 31 3.09 -4.76 4.81
N LEU A 32 3.71 -3.63 4.48
CA LEU A 32 5.13 -3.51 4.17
C LEU A 32 6.02 -3.41 5.42
N ALA A 33 5.50 -2.91 6.54
CA ALA A 33 6.22 -2.75 7.81
C ALA A 33 6.98 -4.00 8.29
N PRO A 34 6.40 -5.22 8.31
CA PRO A 34 7.14 -6.42 8.69
C PRO A 34 8.27 -6.79 7.72
N HIS A 35 8.24 -6.28 6.49
CA HIS A 35 9.30 -6.48 5.50
C HIS A 35 10.39 -5.39 5.55
N GLY A 36 10.24 -4.37 6.41
CA GLY A 36 11.18 -3.24 6.50
C GLY A 36 11.03 -2.21 5.38
N TYR A 37 9.91 -2.25 4.63
CA TYR A 37 9.61 -1.30 3.55
C TYR A 37 8.50 -0.33 3.98
N GLY A 38 8.49 0.86 3.39
CA GLY A 38 7.43 1.87 3.54
C GLY A 38 7.20 2.57 2.20
N PHE A 39 5.94 2.79 1.84
CA PHE A 39 5.57 3.38 0.56
C PHE A 39 5.58 4.92 0.64
N GLY A 40 6.70 5.52 0.24
CA GLY A 40 6.90 6.96 0.05
C GLY A 40 7.10 7.78 1.33
N PRO A 41 7.59 9.04 1.24
CA PRO A 41 7.52 9.99 2.35
C PRO A 41 6.05 10.28 2.68
N ASP A 42 5.74 10.43 3.97
CA ASP A 42 4.41 10.76 4.50
C ASP A 42 3.91 12.07 3.88
N THR A 43 3.16 11.97 2.77
CA THR A 43 2.49 13.11 2.17
C THR A 43 1.20 13.30 2.95
N SER A 44 0.98 14.51 3.48
CA SER A 44 -0.05 14.87 4.47
C SER A 44 -1.52 14.69 4.06
N THR A 45 -1.83 13.74 3.18
CA THR A 45 -3.15 13.28 2.74
C THR A 45 -3.30 11.75 2.79
N SER A 46 -2.41 11.02 3.48
CA SER A 46 -2.40 9.55 3.60
C SER A 46 -3.71 8.92 4.12
N ASN A 47 -4.56 9.68 4.81
CA ASN A 47 -5.79 9.16 5.42
C ASN A 47 -6.99 9.06 4.45
N ARG A 48 -6.88 9.53 3.20
CA ARG A 48 -7.95 9.43 2.17
C ARG A 48 -7.47 9.21 0.73
N ALA A 49 -6.16 9.16 0.49
CA ALA A 49 -5.64 8.88 -0.84
C ALA A 49 -5.62 7.36 -1.08
N THR A 50 -6.50 6.89 -1.95
CA THR A 50 -6.38 5.57 -2.58
C THR A 50 -5.18 5.59 -3.53
N ILE A 51 -4.39 4.51 -3.57
CA ILE A 51 -3.36 4.34 -4.61
C ILE A 51 -4.08 4.19 -5.95
N GLY A 52 -4.03 5.24 -6.79
CA GLY A 52 -4.67 5.32 -8.11
C GLY A 52 -3.84 6.14 -9.07
#